data_AF-A0A6G3MF90-F1
#
_entry.id   AF-A0A6G3MF90-F1
#
_cell.length_a   1.000
_cell.length_b   1.000
_cell.length_c   1.000
_cell.angle_alpha   90.00
_cell.angle_beta   90.00
_cell.angle_gamma   90.00
#
_symmetry.space_group_name_H-M   'P 1'
#
loop_
_entity.id
_entity.type
_entity.pdbx_description
1 polymer ?
#
loop_
_entity_poly.entity_id
_entity_poly.type
_entity_poly.pdbx_seq_one_letter_code
_entity_poly.pdbx_strand_id
1 'polypeptide(L)'
;LDMTTTAQKVAVSIINGRISPINDAKEQKYLMYLWNNMFICIAGDSPNHYREFGGDIACHVSAGLDLHAIHYLNTLNMSNLYLLGTTIVDYHGYRLVVQLVFPGIFHRNTTQALDNGSVNHGKSIFINNSFQELAKTITEKLHFVPQKYIDNSGKEYELFLSIETKGVLGTDNRRYFLDFYKFFPPDPAFISSDLEFLKSDQEIFPCKFEQAGDIVNKNGFQFPKKYPYRLACFRPELLSFLFAQQEQIENLNYKNSASTVEVLLTSTEAKSTSISILNNCFVAKFSSDCFDTELRRPQSEKQNVIECRNCVRQISSFMVSEKIPIFISTLINNSMSYIFDHDSLTETLHEEGINIRYIGYMAHLCKAMEKSCFIFILFIMEMICRSVKHIFRYLLTKIEKTQTPCMIAYFINCFLGSNLKPKLLLPVGTKNKYSKAKQIKSTPYQ
;
A
#
# COMPACT_ATOMS: atom_id res chain seq x y z
N LEU A 1 29.83 -6.39 -2.51
CA LEU A 1 29.06 -6.78 -1.29
C LEU A 1 27.59 -6.69 -1.65
N ASP A 2 26.81 -7.69 -1.25
CA ASP A 2 25.35 -7.62 -1.34
C ASP A 2 24.82 -6.37 -0.60
N MET A 3 23.98 -5.60 -1.28
CA MET A 3 23.38 -4.36 -0.76
C MET A 3 22.58 -4.66 0.50
N THR A 4 21.83 -5.76 0.53
CA THR A 4 20.93 -6.11 1.63
C THR A 4 21.71 -6.39 2.91
N THR A 5 22.75 -7.23 2.81
CA THR A 5 23.65 -7.54 3.94
C THR A 5 24.34 -6.27 4.48
N THR A 6 24.72 -5.35 3.60
CA THR A 6 25.37 -4.09 3.99
C THR A 6 24.38 -3.14 4.67
N ALA A 7 23.18 -3.01 4.10
CA ALA A 7 22.09 -2.21 4.64
C ALA A 7 21.72 -2.65 6.06
N GLN A 8 21.63 -3.97 6.32
CA GLN A 8 21.35 -4.50 7.65
C GLN A 8 22.41 -4.06 8.68
N LYS A 9 23.70 -4.23 8.36
CA LYS A 9 24.81 -3.85 9.27
C LYS A 9 24.83 -2.35 9.57
N VAL A 10 24.58 -1.53 8.55
CA VAL A 10 24.56 -0.07 8.66
C VAL A 10 23.34 0.38 9.46
N ALA A 11 22.15 -0.15 9.19
CA ALA A 11 20.94 0.17 9.94
C ALA A 11 21.07 -0.14 11.44
N VAL A 12 21.64 -1.31 11.78
CA VAL A 12 21.95 -1.67 13.18
C VAL A 12 22.94 -0.67 13.80
N SER A 13 23.97 -0.26 13.06
CA SER A 13 24.97 0.69 13.55
C SER A 13 24.39 2.10 13.75
N ILE A 14 23.55 2.56 12.83
CA ILE A 14 22.80 3.83 12.92
C ILE A 14 21.91 3.83 14.17
N ILE A 15 21.03 2.83 14.29
CA ILE A 15 20.10 2.79 15.42
C ILE A 15 20.86 2.66 16.73
N ASN A 16 21.99 1.97 16.77
CA ASN A 16 22.85 1.90 17.96
C ASN A 16 23.63 3.19 18.25
N GLY A 17 23.61 4.20 17.39
CA GLY A 17 24.29 5.49 17.58
C GLY A 17 25.79 5.43 17.27
N ARG A 18 26.23 4.48 16.43
CA ARG A 18 27.63 4.31 16.01
C ARG A 18 27.98 5.09 14.75
N ILE A 19 26.98 5.58 14.02
CA ILE A 19 27.14 6.37 12.80
C ILE A 19 26.46 7.72 13.04
N SER A 20 27.18 8.80 12.78
CA SER A 20 26.65 10.16 12.92
C SER A 20 25.78 10.53 11.71
N PRO A 21 24.70 11.30 11.92
CA PRO A 21 23.86 11.80 10.84
C PRO A 21 24.61 12.86 10.02
N ILE A 22 24.15 13.08 8.79
CA ILE A 22 24.66 14.14 7.90
C ILE A 22 23.95 15.49 8.12
N ASN A 23 22.87 15.51 8.90
CA ASN A 23 22.07 16.69 9.19
C ASN A 23 21.90 16.90 10.71
N ASP A 24 21.64 18.16 11.10
CA ASP A 24 21.52 18.57 12.50
C ASP A 24 20.08 18.47 13.06
N ALA A 25 19.28 17.53 12.56
CA ALA A 25 17.90 17.43 12.99
C ALA A 25 17.79 16.98 14.46
N LYS A 26 16.88 17.60 15.22
CA LYS A 26 16.73 17.35 16.66
C LYS A 26 16.03 16.03 16.98
N GLU A 27 15.08 15.64 16.16
CA GLU A 27 14.30 14.42 16.35
C GLU A 27 14.92 13.28 15.56
N GLN A 28 15.02 12.11 16.21
CA GLN A 28 15.64 10.92 15.62
C GLN A 28 15.01 10.54 14.27
N LYS A 29 13.69 10.72 14.10
CA LYS A 29 12.97 10.39 12.88
C LYS A 29 13.32 11.27 11.66
N TYR A 30 14.00 12.41 11.87
CA TYR A 30 14.43 13.31 10.80
C TYR A 30 15.93 13.20 10.48
N LEU A 31 16.64 12.33 11.19
CA LEU A 31 18.06 12.10 10.95
C LEU A 31 18.25 11.36 9.63
N MET A 32 19.16 11.89 8.82
CA MET A 32 19.58 11.35 7.54
C MET A 32 21.02 10.86 7.68
N TYR A 33 21.36 9.77 6.99
CA TYR A 33 22.67 9.17 7.02
C TYR A 33 23.13 8.84 5.61
N LEU A 34 24.44 8.93 5.38
CA LEU A 34 25.08 8.53 4.14
C LEU A 34 26.19 7.55 4.47
N TRP A 35 26.16 6.36 3.87
CA TRP A 35 27.19 5.35 4.09
C TRP A 35 27.42 4.53 2.81
N ASN A 36 28.65 4.54 2.28
CA ASN A 36 29.03 3.78 1.07
C ASN A 36 28.01 3.90 -0.09
N ASN A 37 27.67 5.13 -0.47
CA ASN A 37 26.69 5.44 -1.52
C ASN A 37 25.24 4.97 -1.23
N MET A 38 24.92 4.66 0.02
CA MET A 38 23.56 4.43 0.48
C MET A 38 23.10 5.62 1.30
N PHE A 39 21.98 6.21 0.91
CA PHE A 39 21.22 7.15 1.72
C PHE A 39 20.28 6.36 2.63
N ILE A 40 20.30 6.67 3.92
CA ILE A 40 19.47 6.00 4.92
C ILE A 40 18.68 7.03 5.71
N CYS A 41 17.38 6.80 5.82
CA CYS A 41 16.51 7.58 6.70
C CYS A 41 15.57 6.65 7.47
N ILE A 42 15.06 7.13 8.60
CA ILE A 42 13.95 6.47 9.28
C ILE A 42 12.66 6.83 8.54
N ALA A 43 11.78 5.83 8.32
CA ALA A 43 10.45 6.04 7.77
C ALA A 43 9.54 6.71 8.82
N GLY A 44 9.76 7.99 9.05
CA GLY A 44 8.96 8.86 9.92
C GLY A 44 8.53 10.12 9.18
N ASP A 45 7.36 10.64 9.51
CA ASP A 45 6.75 11.75 8.78
C ASP A 45 7.47 13.07 9.09
N SER A 46 8.11 13.63 8.07
CA SER A 46 8.92 14.85 8.11
C SER A 46 8.31 15.98 7.28
N PRO A 47 8.44 17.22 7.74
CA PRO A 47 7.58 17.87 8.73
C PRO A 47 6.11 17.90 8.26
N ASN A 48 5.35 16.82 8.55
CA ASN A 48 3.93 16.66 8.21
C ASN A 48 3.60 16.43 6.73
N HIS A 49 4.55 15.97 5.91
CA HIS A 49 4.28 15.61 4.51
C HIS A 49 3.19 14.53 4.39
N TYR A 50 3.11 13.60 5.34
CA TYR A 50 2.10 12.54 5.36
C TYR A 50 0.90 12.81 6.26
N ARG A 51 0.77 14.02 6.85
CA ARG A 51 -0.26 14.31 7.86
C ARG A 51 -1.67 14.00 7.38
N GLU A 52 -2.00 14.35 6.15
CA GLU A 52 -3.31 14.06 5.54
C GLU A 52 -3.52 12.60 5.20
N PHE A 53 -2.42 11.84 5.07
CA PHE A 53 -2.46 10.42 4.78
C PHE A 53 -2.44 9.54 6.03
N GLY A 54 -2.30 10.10 7.24
CA GLY A 54 -2.20 9.35 8.50
C GLY A 54 -0.88 9.51 9.25
N GLY A 55 -0.05 10.47 8.86
CA GLY A 55 1.19 10.87 9.53
C GLY A 55 2.25 9.76 9.57
N ASP A 56 2.83 9.53 10.74
CA ASP A 56 3.91 8.54 10.93
C ASP A 56 3.49 7.12 10.49
N ILE A 57 2.22 6.73 10.63
CA ILE A 57 1.72 5.41 10.19
C ILE A 57 1.75 5.34 8.66
N ALA A 58 1.31 6.40 7.99
CA ALA A 58 1.31 6.47 6.54
C ALA A 58 2.73 6.47 5.97
N CYS A 59 3.65 7.21 6.59
CA CYS A 59 5.08 7.18 6.22
C CYS A 59 5.70 5.79 6.41
N HIS A 60 5.34 5.09 7.48
CA HIS A 60 5.82 3.72 7.70
C HIS A 60 5.35 2.74 6.61
N VAL A 61 4.11 2.90 6.16
CA VAL A 61 3.49 2.08 5.11
C VAL A 61 4.00 2.49 3.73
N SER A 62 4.19 3.79 3.46
CA SER A 62 4.64 4.32 2.17
C SER A 62 5.97 3.72 1.74
N ALA A 63 6.91 3.53 2.67
CA ALA A 63 8.17 2.83 2.42
C ALA A 63 7.95 1.43 1.81
N GLY A 64 7.00 0.66 2.36
CA GLY A 64 6.68 -0.68 1.84
C GLY A 64 5.98 -0.65 0.49
N LEU A 65 5.10 0.33 0.27
CA LEU A 65 4.43 0.54 -1.02
C LEU A 65 5.42 0.92 -2.11
N ASP A 66 6.35 1.82 -1.80
CA ASP A 66 7.42 2.25 -2.70
C ASP A 66 8.31 1.06 -3.11
N LEU A 67 8.78 0.27 -2.14
CA LEU A 67 9.57 -0.93 -2.43
C LEU A 67 8.80 -1.95 -3.29
N HIS A 68 7.50 -2.13 -3.01
CA HIS A 68 6.67 -3.06 -3.78
C HIS A 68 6.45 -2.57 -5.22
N ALA A 69 6.24 -1.27 -5.41
CA ALA A 69 6.12 -0.67 -6.73
C ALA A 69 7.44 -0.74 -7.51
N ILE A 70 8.59 -0.48 -6.87
CA ILE A 70 9.92 -0.65 -7.47
C ILE A 70 10.13 -2.11 -7.89
N HIS A 71 9.78 -3.08 -7.04
CA HIS A 71 9.87 -4.49 -7.39
C HIS A 71 9.01 -4.84 -8.60
N TYR A 72 7.75 -4.40 -8.61
CA TYR A 72 6.83 -4.62 -9.73
C TYR A 72 7.31 -3.95 -11.02
N LEU A 73 7.78 -2.71 -10.98
CA LEU A 73 8.32 -2.03 -12.16
C LEU A 73 9.58 -2.72 -12.72
N ASN A 74 10.41 -3.32 -11.86
CA ASN A 74 11.55 -4.12 -12.30
C ASN A 74 11.10 -5.38 -13.07
N THR A 75 9.96 -6.00 -12.73
CA THR A 75 9.48 -7.19 -13.47
C THR A 75 8.98 -6.85 -14.88
N LEU A 76 8.61 -5.58 -15.14
CA LEU A 76 8.18 -5.12 -16.47
C LEU A 76 9.33 -5.04 -17.48
N ASN A 77 10.60 -5.17 -17.05
CA ASN A 77 11.81 -5.20 -17.89
C ASN A 77 11.84 -4.12 -18.99
N MET A 78 11.49 -2.88 -18.63
CA MET A 78 11.42 -1.78 -19.59
C MET A 78 12.80 -1.19 -19.86
N SER A 79 13.08 -0.91 -21.13
CA SER A 79 14.29 -0.19 -21.52
C SER A 79 14.24 1.26 -21.03
N ASN A 80 15.38 1.82 -20.64
CA ASN A 80 15.56 3.22 -20.24
C ASN A 80 14.79 3.68 -18.98
N LEU A 81 14.11 2.77 -18.27
CA LEU A 81 13.60 3.01 -16.92
C LEU A 81 14.68 2.61 -15.90
N TYR A 82 15.21 3.58 -15.16
CA TYR A 82 16.17 3.31 -14.09
C TYR A 82 15.51 3.54 -12.73
N LEU A 83 15.57 2.52 -11.89
CA LEU A 83 15.09 2.56 -10.52
C LEU A 83 16.28 2.49 -9.58
N LEU A 84 16.18 3.12 -8.42
CA LEU A 84 17.23 3.03 -7.41
C LEU A 84 17.12 1.72 -6.65
N GLY A 85 18.28 1.17 -6.31
CA GLY A 85 18.34 0.06 -5.38
C GLY A 85 17.79 0.52 -4.04
N THR A 86 16.66 -0.03 -3.63
CA THR A 86 15.97 0.31 -2.39
C THR A 86 15.78 -0.96 -1.57
N THR A 87 16.01 -0.87 -0.27
CA THR A 87 15.72 -1.93 0.70
C THR A 87 15.19 -1.33 1.99
N ILE A 88 14.44 -2.12 2.74
CA ILE A 88 13.84 -1.73 4.01
C ILE A 88 14.42 -2.60 5.11
N VAL A 89 14.86 -1.98 6.20
CA VAL A 89 15.34 -2.68 7.38
C VAL A 89 14.47 -2.31 8.58
N ASP A 90 13.77 -3.30 9.12
CA ASP A 90 13.07 -3.15 10.40
C ASP A 90 14.03 -3.57 11.55
N TYR A 91 14.38 -2.64 12.43
CA TYR A 91 15.24 -2.91 13.58
C TYR A 91 14.83 -2.09 14.80
N HIS A 92 14.72 -2.75 15.95
CA HIS A 92 14.39 -2.12 17.23
C HIS A 92 13.11 -1.27 17.23
N GLY A 93 12.10 -1.71 16.47
CA GLY A 93 10.83 -0.98 16.31
C GLY A 93 10.86 0.10 15.22
N TYR A 94 12.04 0.53 14.78
CA TYR A 94 12.21 1.47 13.68
C TYR A 94 12.19 0.76 12.34
N ARG A 95 11.66 1.46 11.33
CA ARG A 95 11.82 1.09 9.92
C ARG A 95 12.77 2.09 9.28
N LEU A 96 13.80 1.58 8.64
CA LEU A 96 14.76 2.37 7.88
C LEU A 96 14.59 2.08 6.40
N VAL A 97 14.56 3.14 5.60
CA VAL A 97 14.65 3.06 4.15
C VAL A 97 16.11 3.26 3.79
N VAL A 98 16.67 2.32 3.03
CA VAL A 98 18.05 2.35 2.56
C VAL A 98 18.00 2.37 1.04
N GLN A 99 18.48 3.45 0.44
CA GLN A 99 18.38 3.69 -0.99
C GLN A 99 19.74 4.07 -1.56
N LEU A 100 20.10 3.52 -2.72
CA LEU A 100 21.30 3.93 -3.43
C LEU A 100 21.18 5.39 -3.87
N VAL A 101 22.29 6.11 -3.78
CA VAL A 101 22.36 7.49 -4.26
C VAL A 101 22.57 7.49 -5.77
N PHE A 102 21.75 8.25 -6.50
CA PHE A 102 21.93 8.46 -7.94
C PHE A 102 23.11 9.42 -8.23
N PRO A 103 23.79 9.25 -9.38
CA PRO A 103 24.92 10.11 -9.74
C PRO A 103 24.53 11.57 -9.87
N GLY A 104 25.21 12.45 -9.11
CA GLY A 104 25.08 13.91 -9.23
C GLY A 104 24.15 14.57 -8.23
N ILE A 105 23.56 13.85 -7.27
CA ILE A 105 22.67 14.44 -6.25
C ILE A 105 23.33 15.61 -5.49
N PHE A 106 24.63 15.51 -5.19
CA PHE A 106 25.37 16.49 -4.39
C PHE A 106 25.95 17.64 -5.23
N HIS A 107 25.97 17.50 -6.56
CA HIS A 107 26.59 18.46 -7.48
C HIS A 107 25.56 19.26 -8.30
N ARG A 108 24.26 19.08 -8.04
CA ARG A 108 23.21 19.89 -8.66
C ARG A 108 23.26 21.32 -8.13
N ASN A 109 23.85 22.23 -8.91
CA ASN A 109 24.00 23.66 -8.63
C ASN A 109 22.73 24.50 -8.95
N THR A 110 21.57 23.90 -9.20
CA THR A 110 20.40 24.58 -9.73
C THR A 110 19.27 24.73 -8.72
N THR A 111 18.55 25.85 -8.81
CA THR A 111 17.29 26.19 -8.11
C THR A 111 16.17 25.16 -8.25
N GLN A 112 16.32 24.17 -9.13
CA GLN A 112 15.33 23.15 -9.45
C GLN A 112 15.87 21.76 -9.10
N ALA A 113 15.37 21.19 -8.01
CA ALA A 113 15.78 19.87 -7.51
C ALA A 113 15.20 18.69 -8.31
N LEU A 114 14.15 18.92 -9.10
CA LEU A 114 13.31 17.91 -9.73
C LEU A 114 13.06 18.20 -11.22
N ASP A 115 13.13 17.18 -12.06
CA ASP A 115 12.91 17.29 -13.51
C ASP A 115 11.45 16.96 -13.91
N ASN A 116 10.78 16.09 -13.17
CA ASN A 116 9.39 15.70 -13.43
C ASN A 116 8.61 15.42 -12.12
N GLY A 117 7.36 15.84 -12.02
CA GLY A 117 6.49 15.64 -10.84
C GLY A 117 6.48 16.83 -9.89
N SER A 118 6.20 16.60 -8.61
CA SER A 118 6.17 17.62 -7.56
C SER A 118 6.92 17.22 -6.29
N VAL A 119 7.41 18.20 -5.54
CA VAL A 119 8.01 18.03 -4.20
C VAL A 119 7.13 18.55 -3.08
N ASN A 120 6.06 19.27 -3.42
CA ASN A 120 5.23 20.03 -2.51
C ASN A 120 3.74 19.85 -2.81
N HIS A 121 3.36 18.61 -3.13
CA HIS A 121 1.98 18.18 -3.30
C HIS A 121 1.22 18.97 -4.38
N GLY A 122 1.87 19.21 -5.52
CA GLY A 122 1.29 19.90 -6.67
C GLY A 122 1.34 21.43 -6.63
N LYS A 123 1.88 22.06 -5.58
CA LYS A 123 2.04 23.52 -5.52
C LYS A 123 2.99 24.05 -6.60
N SER A 124 4.06 23.32 -6.89
CA SER A 124 4.93 23.52 -8.05
C SER A 124 5.09 22.20 -8.79
N ILE A 125 4.91 22.22 -10.11
CA ILE A 125 4.94 21.04 -10.97
C ILE A 125 6.01 21.22 -12.02
N PHE A 126 6.82 20.18 -12.21
CA PHE A 126 7.84 20.13 -13.24
C PHE A 126 7.49 19.04 -14.24
N ILE A 127 7.68 19.32 -15.53
CA ILE A 127 7.47 18.35 -16.61
C ILE A 127 8.71 18.29 -17.48
N ASN A 128 9.12 17.07 -17.80
CA ASN A 128 10.12 16.79 -18.80
C ASN A 128 9.57 15.76 -19.80
N ASN A 129 9.56 16.12 -21.09
CA ASN A 129 8.98 15.28 -22.15
C ASN A 129 9.55 13.86 -22.17
N SER A 130 10.86 13.71 -21.93
CA SER A 130 11.52 12.41 -21.97
C SER A 130 11.13 11.50 -20.80
N PHE A 131 10.71 12.08 -19.67
CA PHE A 131 10.09 11.34 -18.57
C PHE A 131 8.64 11.02 -18.88
N GLN A 132 7.89 11.95 -19.49
CA GLN A 132 6.49 11.73 -19.88
C GLN A 132 6.35 10.60 -20.92
N GLU A 133 7.27 10.49 -21.88
CA GLU A 133 7.30 9.38 -22.84
C GLU A 133 7.49 8.02 -22.15
N LEU A 134 8.42 7.93 -21.20
CA LEU A 134 8.63 6.70 -20.41
C LEU A 134 7.43 6.39 -19.53
N ALA A 135 6.87 7.42 -18.88
CA ALA A 135 5.66 7.30 -18.08
C ALA A 135 4.47 6.82 -18.92
N LYS A 136 4.34 7.31 -20.16
CA LYS A 136 3.31 6.85 -21.10
C LYS A 136 3.45 5.35 -21.39
N THR A 137 4.66 4.85 -21.66
CA THR A 137 4.90 3.41 -21.85
C THR A 137 4.54 2.59 -20.61
N ILE A 138 4.79 3.11 -19.40
CA ILE A 138 4.33 2.47 -18.15
C ILE A 138 2.80 2.41 -18.13
N THR A 139 2.13 3.53 -18.40
CA THR A 139 0.67 3.62 -18.33
C THR A 139 -0.04 2.78 -19.37
N GLU A 140 0.53 2.62 -20.57
CA GLU A 140 -0.01 1.76 -21.63
C GLU A 140 -0.02 0.29 -21.20
N LYS A 141 1.00 -0.16 -20.48
CA LYS A 141 1.06 -1.53 -19.93
C LYS A 141 0.12 -1.76 -18.74
N LEU A 142 -0.21 -0.70 -18.00
CA LEU A 142 -0.96 -0.79 -16.74
C LEU A 142 -2.38 -0.23 -16.84
N HIS A 143 -2.79 0.21 -18.02
CA HIS A 143 -4.06 0.88 -18.28
C HIS A 143 -4.33 2.07 -17.32
N PHE A 144 -3.28 2.82 -16.99
CA PHE A 144 -3.41 4.06 -16.23
C PHE A 144 -3.84 5.20 -17.14
N VAL A 145 -4.63 6.13 -16.60
CA VAL A 145 -5.11 7.28 -17.35
C VAL A 145 -4.33 8.53 -16.94
N PRO A 146 -3.84 9.33 -17.90
CA PRO A 146 -3.19 10.59 -17.60
C PRO A 146 -4.15 11.54 -16.89
N GLN A 147 -3.59 12.39 -16.03
CA GLN A 147 -4.35 13.33 -15.23
C GLN A 147 -3.85 14.74 -15.39
N LYS A 148 -4.79 15.68 -15.30
CA LYS A 148 -4.50 17.11 -15.37
C LYS A 148 -4.50 17.76 -13.99
N TYR A 149 -3.52 18.63 -13.77
CA TYR A 149 -3.28 19.34 -12.52
C TYR A 149 -3.05 20.82 -12.78
N ILE A 150 -3.33 21.65 -11.78
CA ILE A 150 -3.06 23.08 -11.78
C ILE A 150 -2.06 23.39 -10.65
N ASP A 151 -0.98 24.09 -10.97
CA ASP A 151 -0.03 24.55 -9.94
C ASP A 151 -0.48 25.84 -9.25
N ASN A 152 0.31 26.36 -8.30
CA ASN A 152 -0.02 27.62 -7.63
C ASN A 152 0.01 28.86 -8.54
N SER A 153 0.66 28.78 -9.70
CA SER A 153 0.66 29.87 -10.68
C SER A 153 -0.57 29.87 -11.60
N GLY A 154 -1.40 28.82 -11.52
CA GLY A 154 -2.58 28.64 -12.36
C GLY A 154 -2.27 27.94 -13.68
N LYS A 155 -1.05 27.42 -13.86
CA LYS A 155 -0.66 26.71 -15.08
C LYS A 155 -1.12 25.26 -15.02
N GLU A 156 -1.64 24.76 -16.14
CA GLU A 156 -2.09 23.39 -16.31
C GLU A 156 -0.95 22.47 -16.76
N TYR A 157 -0.97 21.24 -16.23
CA TYR A 157 0.01 20.19 -16.49
C TYR A 157 -0.72 18.86 -16.64
N GLU A 158 -0.26 18.01 -17.56
CA GLU A 158 -0.74 16.65 -17.74
C GLU A 158 0.37 15.67 -17.36
N LEU A 159 0.08 14.73 -16.47
CA LEU A 159 1.03 13.71 -15.99
C LEU A 159 0.43 12.31 -16.17
N PHE A 160 1.27 11.36 -16.59
CA PHE A 160 0.88 9.95 -16.76
C PHE A 160 0.93 9.13 -15.45
N LEU A 161 1.78 9.53 -14.50
CA LEU A 161 1.87 8.90 -13.17
C LEU A 161 1.40 9.88 -12.10
N SER A 162 1.28 9.38 -10.85
CA SER A 162 1.00 10.23 -9.68
C SER A 162 1.86 11.48 -9.67
N ILE A 163 1.28 12.60 -9.25
CA ILE A 163 2.02 13.86 -9.08
C ILE A 163 3.17 13.75 -8.07
N GLU A 164 3.07 12.78 -7.15
CA GLU A 164 4.09 12.47 -6.15
C GLU A 164 5.28 11.68 -6.72
N THR A 165 5.10 11.06 -7.90
CA THR A 165 6.18 10.33 -8.56
C THR A 165 7.20 11.33 -9.12
N LYS A 166 8.44 11.23 -8.65
CA LYS A 166 9.51 12.18 -8.95
C LYS A 166 10.43 11.63 -10.03
N GLY A 167 10.74 12.45 -11.03
CA GLY A 167 11.73 12.17 -12.07
C GLY A 167 12.97 13.04 -11.92
N VAL A 168 14.14 12.40 -11.96
CA VAL A 168 15.45 13.02 -11.76
C VAL A 168 16.44 12.51 -12.81
N LEU A 169 17.07 13.42 -13.57
CA LEU A 169 18.13 13.11 -14.52
C LEU A 169 19.50 13.03 -13.81
N GLY A 170 20.08 11.83 -13.77
CA GLY A 170 21.42 11.63 -13.25
C GLY A 170 22.49 12.29 -14.13
N THR A 171 23.65 12.59 -13.54
CA THR A 171 24.84 13.07 -14.28
C THR A 171 25.42 12.03 -15.24
N ASP A 172 24.99 10.78 -15.12
CA ASP A 172 25.26 9.69 -16.05
C ASP A 172 24.24 9.62 -17.21
N ASN A 173 23.42 10.67 -17.38
CA ASN A 173 22.34 10.79 -18.36
C ASN A 173 21.21 9.74 -18.21
N ARG A 174 21.12 9.06 -17.06
CA ARG A 174 20.04 8.11 -16.78
C ARG A 174 18.86 8.81 -16.12
N ARG A 175 17.65 8.35 -16.44
CA ARG A 175 16.39 8.88 -15.92
C ARG A 175 15.93 8.02 -14.75
N TYR A 176 15.99 8.59 -13.56
CA TYR A 176 15.59 7.93 -12.32
C TYR A 176 14.18 8.36 -11.93
N PHE A 177 13.30 7.39 -11.72
CA PHE A 177 12.01 7.63 -11.07
C PHE A 177 12.06 7.22 -9.61
N LEU A 178 11.40 8.00 -8.76
CA LEU A 178 11.40 7.91 -7.30
C LEU A 178 9.99 8.11 -6.76
N ASP A 179 9.77 7.71 -5.50
CA ASP A 179 8.55 7.97 -4.73
C ASP A 179 7.28 7.37 -5.35
N PHE A 180 7.25 6.04 -5.46
CA PHE A 180 6.17 5.25 -6.01
C PHE A 180 5.13 4.79 -4.98
N TYR A 181 5.07 5.41 -3.80
CA TYR A 181 4.17 4.96 -2.72
C TYR A 181 2.67 5.09 -3.05
N LYS A 182 2.31 5.83 -4.10
CA LYS A 182 0.96 5.93 -4.67
C LYS A 182 0.82 5.19 -6.00
N PHE A 183 1.71 4.28 -6.37
CA PHE A 183 1.70 3.71 -7.72
C PHE A 183 0.47 2.86 -8.06
N PHE A 184 -0.01 2.05 -7.11
CA PHE A 184 -1.15 1.16 -7.35
C PHE A 184 -2.50 1.83 -7.05
N PRO A 185 -3.60 1.40 -7.71
CA PRO A 185 -4.91 2.01 -7.54
C PRO A 185 -5.39 1.95 -6.08
N PRO A 186 -5.96 3.05 -5.56
CA PRO A 186 -6.44 3.10 -4.18
C PRO A 186 -7.62 2.15 -3.93
N ASP A 187 -7.73 1.66 -2.69
CA ASP A 187 -8.76 0.72 -2.24
C ASP A 187 -9.80 1.46 -1.36
N PRO A 188 -10.97 1.82 -1.93
CA PRO A 188 -11.94 2.67 -1.26
C PRO A 188 -12.56 2.06 0.00
N ALA A 189 -12.55 0.73 0.16
CA ALA A 189 -13.02 0.07 1.39
C ALA A 189 -12.26 0.53 2.65
N PHE A 190 -11.06 1.08 2.49
CA PHE A 190 -10.20 1.55 3.57
C PHE A 190 -9.81 3.03 3.44
N ILE A 191 -10.61 3.82 2.70
CA ILE A 191 -10.40 5.26 2.54
C ILE A 191 -11.54 6.02 3.23
N SER A 192 -11.25 6.63 4.37
CA SER A 192 -12.27 7.29 5.20
C SER A 192 -12.98 8.46 4.49
N SER A 193 -12.32 9.14 3.55
CA SER A 193 -12.93 10.23 2.77
C SER A 193 -13.82 9.76 1.61
N ASP A 194 -13.83 8.46 1.28
CA ASP A 194 -14.56 7.96 0.12
C ASP A 194 -16.07 8.22 0.23
N LEU A 195 -16.64 8.11 1.43
CA LEU A 195 -18.07 8.40 1.65
C LEU A 195 -18.46 9.85 1.34
N GLU A 196 -17.57 10.82 1.56
CA GLU A 196 -17.81 12.22 1.22
C GLU A 196 -17.79 12.41 -0.30
N PHE A 197 -16.77 11.83 -0.95
CA PHE A 197 -16.67 11.84 -2.41
C PHE A 197 -17.84 11.12 -3.07
N LEU A 198 -18.28 9.99 -2.52
CA LEU A 198 -19.36 9.19 -3.09
C LEU A 198 -20.65 10.01 -3.17
N LYS A 199 -20.97 10.81 -2.14
CA LYS A 199 -22.14 11.70 -2.16
C LYS A 199 -22.03 12.73 -3.27
N SER A 200 -20.91 13.44 -3.37
CA SER A 200 -20.70 14.45 -4.43
C SER A 200 -20.66 13.84 -5.82
N ASP A 201 -20.07 12.65 -5.95
CA ASP A 201 -19.92 11.96 -7.21
C ASP A 201 -21.27 11.43 -7.69
N GLN A 202 -22.13 10.92 -6.80
CA GLN A 202 -23.46 10.42 -7.14
C GLN A 202 -24.41 11.51 -7.63
N GLU A 203 -24.29 12.74 -7.12
CA GLU A 203 -25.06 13.89 -7.61
C GLU A 203 -24.72 14.23 -9.07
N ILE A 204 -23.48 13.97 -9.49
CA ILE A 204 -22.97 14.30 -10.83
C ILE A 204 -23.07 13.12 -11.79
N PHE A 205 -22.68 11.93 -11.31
CA PHE A 205 -22.59 10.69 -12.06
C PHE A 205 -22.99 9.50 -11.17
N PRO A 206 -24.25 9.04 -11.24
CA PRO A 206 -24.75 7.99 -10.34
C PRO A 206 -24.06 6.65 -10.60
N CYS A 207 -23.56 6.04 -9.52
CA CYS A 207 -22.99 4.69 -9.54
C CYS A 207 -24.09 3.65 -9.79
N LYS A 208 -23.86 2.72 -10.73
CA LYS A 208 -24.82 1.65 -11.09
C LYS A 208 -24.59 0.32 -10.36
N PHE A 209 -23.71 0.29 -9.36
CA PHE A 209 -23.30 -0.92 -8.66
C PHE A 209 -23.35 -0.69 -7.14
N GLU A 210 -23.53 -1.79 -6.40
CA GLU A 210 -23.55 -1.76 -4.95
C GLU A 210 -22.14 -1.53 -4.39
N GLN A 211 -21.99 -0.66 -3.39
CA GLN A 211 -20.69 -0.37 -2.80
C GLN A 211 -20.22 -1.52 -1.91
N ALA A 212 -18.91 -1.73 -1.83
CA ALA A 212 -18.31 -2.77 -1.02
C ALA A 212 -18.77 -2.71 0.45
N GLY A 213 -18.87 -1.50 1.01
CA GLY A 213 -19.37 -1.26 2.37
C GLY A 213 -20.79 -1.78 2.58
N ASP A 214 -21.68 -1.54 1.63
CA ASP A 214 -23.08 -1.98 1.71
C ASP A 214 -23.19 -3.51 1.60
N ILE A 215 -22.41 -4.12 0.71
CA ILE A 215 -22.35 -5.57 0.52
C ILE A 215 -21.90 -6.27 1.80
N VAL A 216 -20.84 -5.78 2.44
CA VAL A 216 -20.37 -6.40 3.69
C VAL A 216 -21.33 -6.16 4.84
N ASN A 217 -21.98 -4.99 4.91
CA ASN A 217 -22.98 -4.66 5.92
C ASN A 217 -24.19 -5.60 5.84
N LYS A 218 -24.68 -5.91 4.63
CA LYS A 218 -25.74 -6.92 4.42
C LYS A 218 -25.36 -8.29 4.95
N ASN A 219 -24.08 -8.63 4.87
CA ASN A 219 -23.53 -9.87 5.42
C ASN A 219 -23.23 -9.79 6.92
N GLY A 220 -23.58 -8.70 7.61
CA GLY A 220 -23.37 -8.52 9.05
C GLY A 220 -21.93 -8.17 9.44
N PHE A 221 -21.10 -7.71 8.49
CA PHE A 221 -19.74 -7.25 8.74
C PHE A 221 -19.62 -5.75 8.47
N GLN A 222 -18.77 -5.05 9.22
CA GLN A 222 -18.53 -3.63 9.00
C GLN A 222 -17.02 -3.36 8.88
N PHE A 223 -16.62 -2.71 7.79
CA PHE A 223 -15.26 -2.19 7.67
C PHE A 223 -14.98 -1.12 8.73
N PRO A 224 -13.71 -0.94 9.15
CA PRO A 224 -13.36 0.09 10.11
C PRO A 224 -13.79 1.48 9.59
N LYS A 225 -14.58 2.21 10.39
CA LYS A 225 -15.04 3.58 10.04
C LYS A 225 -13.87 4.52 9.73
N LYS A 226 -12.78 4.35 10.47
CA LYS A 226 -11.54 5.10 10.31
C LYS A 226 -10.39 4.13 10.11
N TYR A 227 -9.73 4.25 8.98
CA TYR A 227 -8.52 3.48 8.71
C TYR A 227 -7.28 4.31 9.12
N PRO A 228 -6.23 3.72 9.72
CA PRO A 228 -5.13 4.49 10.29
C PRO A 228 -4.32 5.33 9.29
N TYR A 229 -4.42 5.01 7.99
CA TYR A 229 -3.75 5.73 6.91
C TYR A 229 -4.59 5.70 5.62
N ARG A 230 -4.38 6.63 4.69
CA ARG A 230 -5.13 6.78 3.41
C ARG A 230 -4.31 6.37 2.18
N LEU A 231 -3.46 5.36 2.34
CA LEU A 231 -2.61 4.79 1.29
C LEU A 231 -2.96 3.31 1.01
N ALA A 232 -4.15 2.87 1.41
CA ALA A 232 -4.60 1.53 1.07
C ALA A 232 -4.81 1.44 -0.45
N CYS A 233 -4.17 0.46 -1.09
CA CYS A 233 -4.24 0.24 -2.52
C CYS A 233 -4.45 -1.25 -2.84
N PHE A 234 -4.98 -1.53 -4.02
CA PHE A 234 -5.07 -2.88 -4.56
C PHE A 234 -3.69 -3.43 -4.87
N ARG A 235 -3.61 -4.76 -4.87
CA ARG A 235 -2.40 -5.50 -5.20
C ARG A 235 -2.25 -5.65 -6.72
N PRO A 236 -1.02 -5.63 -7.28
CA PRO A 236 -0.81 -5.81 -8.71
C PRO A 236 -1.35 -7.15 -9.22
N GLU A 237 -1.30 -8.21 -8.42
CA GLU A 237 -1.78 -9.54 -8.81
C GLU A 237 -3.30 -9.53 -9.11
N LEU A 238 -4.07 -8.72 -8.38
CA LEU A 238 -5.49 -8.49 -8.68
C LEU A 238 -5.67 -7.76 -10.00
N LEU A 239 -4.87 -6.73 -10.26
CA LEU A 239 -4.95 -5.97 -11.50
C LEU A 239 -4.63 -6.86 -12.70
N SER A 240 -3.55 -7.64 -12.62
CA SER A 240 -3.17 -8.63 -13.63
C SER A 240 -4.31 -9.63 -13.89
N PHE A 241 -4.97 -10.12 -12.83
CA PHE A 241 -6.14 -11.00 -12.97
C PHE A 241 -7.28 -10.29 -13.72
N LEU A 242 -7.62 -9.06 -13.36
CA LEU A 242 -8.71 -8.30 -13.99
C LEU A 242 -8.41 -7.97 -15.46
N PHE A 243 -7.17 -7.59 -15.78
CA PHE A 243 -6.74 -7.33 -17.15
C PHE A 243 -6.81 -8.59 -18.02
N ALA A 244 -6.37 -9.74 -17.50
CA ALA A 244 -6.45 -11.00 -18.23
C ALA A 244 -7.91 -11.41 -18.52
N GLN A 245 -8.83 -11.16 -17.58
CA GLN A 245 -10.26 -11.40 -17.80
C GLN A 245 -10.83 -10.46 -18.87
N GLN A 246 -10.44 -9.19 -18.84
CA GLN A 246 -10.86 -8.20 -19.84
C GLN A 246 -10.41 -8.59 -21.25
N GLU A 247 -9.14 -8.97 -21.42
CA GLU A 247 -8.59 -9.41 -22.72
C GLU A 247 -9.33 -10.65 -23.25
N GLN A 248 -9.71 -11.58 -22.37
CA GLN A 248 -10.52 -12.74 -22.76
C GLN A 248 -11.91 -12.34 -23.26
N ILE A 249 -12.59 -11.41 -22.58
CA ILE A 249 -13.91 -10.92 -22.97
C ILE A 249 -13.85 -10.18 -24.32
N GLU A 250 -12.86 -9.31 -24.50
CA GLU A 250 -12.65 -8.57 -25.76
C GLU A 250 -12.41 -9.54 -26.94
N ASN A 251 -11.58 -10.57 -26.73
CA ASN A 251 -11.33 -11.61 -27.72
C ASN A 251 -12.59 -12.43 -28.05
N LEU A 252 -13.44 -12.72 -27.08
CA LEU A 252 -14.71 -13.43 -27.30
C LEU A 252 -15.71 -12.56 -28.08
N ASN A 253 -15.82 -11.27 -27.78
CA ASN A 253 -16.68 -10.35 -28.51
C ASN A 253 -16.26 -10.18 -29.97
N TYR A 254 -14.95 -10.14 -30.24
CA TYR A 254 -14.42 -10.12 -31.61
C TYR A 254 -14.71 -11.41 -32.39
N LYS A 255 -14.68 -12.58 -31.73
CA LYS A 255 -15.03 -13.87 -32.37
C LYS A 255 -16.53 -14.00 -32.62
N ASN A 256 -17.37 -13.50 -31.71
CA ASN A 256 -18.82 -13.55 -31.82
C ASN A 256 -19.40 -12.61 -32.89
N SER A 257 -18.62 -11.64 -33.38
CA SER A 257 -18.99 -10.81 -34.54
C SER A 257 -18.71 -11.50 -35.88
N ALA A 258 -18.13 -12.72 -35.89
CA ALA A 258 -17.79 -13.48 -37.09
C ALA A 258 -18.58 -14.78 -37.35
N SER A 259 -19.47 -15.25 -36.45
CA SER A 259 -20.35 -16.39 -36.74
C SER A 259 -21.46 -16.60 -35.69
N THR A 260 -22.62 -17.03 -36.18
CA THR A 260 -23.94 -17.30 -35.56
C THR A 260 -23.92 -17.90 -34.14
N VAL A 261 -24.69 -17.28 -33.25
CA VAL A 261 -24.82 -17.60 -31.82
C VAL A 261 -25.92 -18.63 -31.57
N GLU A 262 -25.54 -19.86 -31.25
CA GLU A 262 -26.29 -20.73 -30.34
C GLU A 262 -25.34 -21.87 -29.88
N VAL A 263 -25.38 -22.19 -28.58
CA VAL A 263 -24.60 -23.26 -27.90
C VAL A 263 -23.20 -22.86 -27.41
N LEU A 264 -23.13 -22.21 -26.24
CA LEU A 264 -22.02 -22.40 -25.28
C LEU A 264 -22.37 -21.94 -23.84
N LEU A 265 -23.67 -21.99 -23.50
CA LEU A 265 -24.17 -21.69 -22.13
C LEU A 265 -24.29 -22.94 -21.24
N THR A 266 -23.73 -24.08 -21.65
CA THR A 266 -23.88 -25.36 -20.93
C THR A 266 -22.53 -26.02 -20.66
N SER A 267 -21.68 -25.38 -19.85
CA SER A 267 -20.76 -26.07 -18.94
C SER A 267 -20.01 -25.04 -18.09
N THR A 268 -20.01 -25.24 -16.77
CA THR A 268 -19.39 -24.41 -15.70
C THR A 268 -20.27 -23.30 -15.11
N GLU A 269 -21.21 -23.70 -14.26
CA GLU A 269 -22.10 -22.83 -13.45
C GLU A 269 -21.37 -21.91 -12.46
N ALA A 270 -20.05 -22.05 -12.27
CA ALA A 270 -19.24 -21.17 -11.43
C ALA A 270 -18.50 -20.06 -12.19
N LYS A 271 -18.46 -20.11 -13.53
CA LYS A 271 -17.79 -19.09 -14.37
C LYS A 271 -18.75 -18.02 -14.90
N SER A 272 -20.05 -18.30 -14.97
CA SER A 272 -21.03 -17.41 -15.59
C SER A 272 -21.37 -16.17 -14.75
N THR A 273 -21.26 -16.24 -13.42
CA THR A 273 -21.62 -15.11 -12.54
C THR A 273 -20.57 -14.01 -12.56
N SER A 274 -19.28 -14.36 -12.50
CA SER A 274 -18.19 -13.38 -12.50
C SER A 274 -18.03 -12.60 -13.80
N ILE A 275 -18.47 -13.21 -14.90
CA ILE A 275 -18.48 -12.58 -16.22
C ILE A 275 -19.54 -11.45 -16.28
N SER A 276 -20.62 -11.51 -15.49
CA SER A 276 -21.74 -10.56 -15.61
C SER A 276 -21.43 -9.13 -15.09
N ILE A 277 -20.63 -8.99 -14.03
CA ILE A 277 -20.20 -7.67 -13.51
C ILE A 277 -19.11 -7.07 -14.40
N LEU A 278 -18.21 -7.91 -14.93
CA LEU A 278 -17.13 -7.50 -15.85
C LEU A 278 -17.66 -7.09 -17.24
N ASN A 279 -18.74 -7.70 -17.72
CA ASN A 279 -19.28 -7.54 -19.08
C ASN A 279 -19.73 -6.13 -19.47
N ASN A 280 -19.93 -5.20 -18.53
CA ASN A 280 -20.53 -3.88 -18.85
C ASN A 280 -19.69 -2.64 -18.53
N CYS A 281 -18.56 -2.71 -17.82
CA CYS A 281 -17.91 -1.48 -17.34
C CYS A 281 -16.40 -1.52 -17.07
N PHE A 282 -15.71 -2.66 -17.20
CA PHE A 282 -14.32 -2.72 -16.79
C PHE A 282 -13.36 -2.29 -17.92
N VAL A 283 -13.36 -1.00 -18.25
CA VAL A 283 -12.14 -0.38 -18.77
C VAL A 283 -11.45 0.21 -17.56
N ALA A 284 -10.51 -0.55 -17.01
CA ALA A 284 -9.61 -0.10 -15.99
C ALA A 284 -8.97 1.22 -16.39
N LYS A 285 -9.53 2.32 -15.91
CA LYS A 285 -9.03 3.66 -16.07
C LYS A 285 -8.63 4.12 -14.69
N PHE A 286 -7.42 3.78 -14.26
CA PHE A 286 -6.99 4.09 -12.90
C PHE A 286 -6.18 5.36 -12.84
N SER A 287 -6.42 6.07 -11.75
CA SER A 287 -5.60 7.13 -11.24
C SER A 287 -5.30 6.80 -9.78
N SER A 288 -4.03 6.93 -9.42
CA SER A 288 -3.58 6.87 -8.03
C SER A 288 -4.09 8.02 -7.17
N ASP A 289 -4.30 9.18 -7.80
CA ASP A 289 -4.55 10.44 -7.10
C ASP A 289 -6.05 10.77 -7.02
N CYS A 290 -6.93 9.89 -7.49
CA CYS A 290 -8.36 10.16 -7.63
C CYS A 290 -9.05 10.54 -6.29
N PHE A 291 -8.55 10.04 -5.15
CA PHE A 291 -9.05 10.37 -3.81
C PHE A 291 -8.26 11.47 -3.09
N ASP A 292 -7.30 12.11 -3.77
CA ASP A 292 -6.55 13.23 -3.21
C ASP A 292 -7.37 14.53 -3.30
N THR A 293 -7.66 15.09 -2.12
CA THR A 293 -8.50 16.28 -1.90
C THR A 293 -7.76 17.59 -2.16
N GLU A 294 -6.44 17.63 -1.98
CA GLU A 294 -5.69 18.90 -1.99
C GLU A 294 -5.16 19.28 -3.37
N LEU A 295 -5.15 18.33 -4.30
CA LEU A 295 -4.68 18.56 -5.66
C LEU A 295 -5.68 19.42 -6.44
N ARG A 296 -5.19 20.56 -6.92
CA ARG A 296 -5.93 21.46 -7.81
C ARG A 296 -5.96 20.88 -9.22
N ARG A 297 -7.15 20.88 -9.83
CA ARG A 297 -7.40 20.29 -11.15
C ARG A 297 -8.28 21.21 -11.99
N PRO A 298 -8.14 21.22 -13.32
CA PRO A 298 -9.01 21.99 -14.19
C PRO A 298 -10.44 21.41 -14.21
N GLN A 299 -11.42 22.24 -14.57
CA GLN A 299 -12.83 21.80 -14.62
C GLN A 299 -13.05 20.65 -15.61
N SER A 300 -12.27 20.60 -16.69
CA SER A 300 -12.31 19.50 -17.67
C SER A 300 -11.97 18.14 -17.05
N GLU A 301 -11.20 18.12 -15.95
CA GLU A 301 -10.73 16.89 -15.30
C GLU A 301 -11.77 16.29 -14.35
N LYS A 302 -12.83 17.04 -14.02
CA LYS A 302 -13.83 16.63 -13.02
C LYS A 302 -14.49 15.28 -13.40
N GLN A 303 -14.85 15.12 -14.67
CA GLN A 303 -15.46 13.89 -15.16
C GLN A 303 -14.50 12.70 -15.08
N ASN A 304 -13.24 12.89 -15.50
CA ASN A 304 -12.21 11.85 -15.49
C ASN A 304 -11.95 11.33 -14.06
N VAL A 305 -11.86 12.24 -13.07
CA VAL A 305 -11.66 11.86 -11.66
C VAL A 305 -12.83 11.03 -11.13
N ILE A 306 -14.07 11.41 -11.46
CA ILE A 306 -15.27 10.67 -11.03
C ILE A 306 -15.29 9.26 -11.65
N GLU A 307 -14.97 9.15 -12.94
CA GLU A 307 -14.84 7.85 -13.62
C GLU A 307 -13.76 6.98 -12.97
N CYS A 308 -12.59 7.54 -12.68
CA CYS A 308 -11.51 6.83 -11.99
C CYS A 308 -11.94 6.32 -10.61
N ARG A 309 -12.64 7.13 -9.80
CA ARG A 309 -13.16 6.72 -8.48
C ARG A 309 -14.19 5.61 -8.61
N ASN A 310 -15.10 5.72 -9.57
CA ASN A 310 -16.12 4.71 -9.80
C ASN A 310 -15.50 3.39 -10.25
N CYS A 311 -14.43 3.43 -11.05
CA CYS A 311 -13.69 2.24 -11.45
C CYS A 311 -13.08 1.50 -10.25
N VAL A 312 -12.37 2.20 -9.35
CA VAL A 312 -11.81 1.57 -8.14
C VAL A 312 -12.87 1.11 -7.13
N ARG A 313 -14.00 1.81 -7.04
CA ARG A 313 -15.17 1.36 -6.26
C ARG A 313 -15.79 0.07 -6.82
N GLN A 314 -15.86 -0.08 -8.14
CA GLN A 314 -16.29 -1.32 -8.78
C GLN A 314 -15.36 -2.48 -8.44
N ILE A 315 -14.04 -2.27 -8.48
CA ILE A 315 -13.06 -3.29 -8.04
C ILE A 315 -13.30 -3.66 -6.59
N SER A 316 -13.47 -2.67 -5.72
CA SER A 316 -13.71 -2.92 -4.31
C SER A 316 -14.99 -3.72 -4.09
N SER A 317 -16.04 -3.45 -4.87
CA SER A 317 -17.31 -4.20 -4.85
C SER A 317 -17.08 -5.65 -5.27
N PHE A 318 -16.45 -5.87 -6.43
CA PHE A 318 -16.08 -7.20 -6.93
C PHE A 318 -15.21 -8.00 -5.95
N MET A 319 -14.27 -7.33 -5.27
CA MET A 319 -13.40 -7.95 -4.27
C MET A 319 -14.21 -8.64 -3.17
N VAL A 320 -15.24 -7.96 -2.65
CA VAL A 320 -16.04 -8.46 -1.52
C VAL A 320 -17.21 -9.33 -1.94
N SER A 321 -17.84 -9.08 -3.10
CA SER A 321 -18.99 -9.84 -3.58
C SER A 321 -18.62 -11.17 -4.22
N GLU A 322 -17.46 -11.24 -4.89
CA GLU A 322 -17.09 -12.39 -5.71
C GLU A 322 -15.72 -12.95 -5.36
N LYS A 323 -14.65 -12.16 -5.49
CA LYS A 323 -13.27 -12.66 -5.38
C LYS A 323 -13.00 -13.34 -4.04
N ILE A 324 -13.37 -12.70 -2.93
CA ILE A 324 -13.20 -13.27 -1.58
C ILE A 324 -14.10 -14.50 -1.36
N PRO A 325 -15.42 -14.47 -1.65
CA PRO A 325 -16.26 -15.66 -1.52
C PRO A 325 -15.80 -16.85 -2.38
N ILE A 326 -15.35 -16.60 -3.62
CA ILE A 326 -14.79 -17.64 -4.51
C ILE A 326 -13.51 -18.22 -3.90
N PHE A 327 -12.62 -17.37 -3.39
CA PHE A 327 -11.41 -17.81 -2.72
C PHE A 327 -11.72 -18.71 -1.51
N ILE A 328 -12.61 -18.29 -0.62
CA ILE A 328 -12.99 -19.07 0.58
C ILE A 328 -13.65 -20.39 0.21
N SER A 329 -14.58 -20.39 -0.75
CA SER A 329 -15.24 -21.61 -1.19
C SER A 329 -14.26 -22.59 -1.84
N THR A 330 -13.29 -22.09 -2.60
CA THR A 330 -12.19 -22.89 -3.17
C THR A 330 -11.32 -23.49 -2.06
N LEU A 331 -10.95 -22.72 -1.04
CA LEU A 331 -10.16 -23.23 0.09
C LEU A 331 -10.87 -24.32 0.88
N ILE A 332 -12.18 -24.20 1.09
CA ILE A 332 -12.97 -25.17 1.87
C ILE A 332 -13.25 -26.44 1.07
N ASN A 333 -13.53 -26.32 -0.23
CA ASN A 333 -13.94 -27.44 -1.07
C ASN A 333 -12.76 -28.21 -1.65
N ASN A 334 -11.66 -27.54 -1.97
CA ASN A 334 -10.45 -28.20 -2.47
C ASN A 334 -9.54 -28.58 -1.30
N SER A 335 -9.45 -29.87 -1.02
CA SER A 335 -8.49 -30.50 -0.10
C SER A 335 -7.01 -30.34 -0.51
N MET A 336 -6.72 -29.50 -1.51
CA MET A 336 -5.39 -29.27 -2.09
C MET A 336 -4.86 -27.84 -1.86
N SER A 337 -5.47 -27.05 -0.97
CA SER A 337 -4.87 -25.76 -0.59
C SER A 337 -3.70 -26.00 0.39
N TYR A 338 -2.48 -25.67 -0.03
CA TYR A 338 -1.23 -25.83 0.75
C TYR A 338 -1.12 -24.82 1.93
N ILE A 339 -2.25 -24.35 2.46
CA ILE A 339 -2.26 -23.39 3.57
C ILE A 339 -2.14 -24.16 4.88
N PHE A 340 -0.91 -24.33 5.34
CA PHE A 340 -0.61 -25.02 6.61
C PHE A 340 -0.24 -24.05 7.74
N ASP A 341 0.22 -22.85 7.39
CA ASP A 341 0.74 -21.86 8.32
C ASP A 341 0.43 -20.43 7.87
N HIS A 342 0.93 -19.48 8.66
CA HIS A 342 0.73 -18.05 8.48
C HIS A 342 1.43 -17.49 7.24
N ASP A 343 2.58 -18.04 6.90
CA ASP A 343 3.39 -17.60 5.77
C ASP A 343 2.75 -18.07 4.46
N SER A 344 2.41 -19.37 4.35
CA SER A 344 1.65 -19.91 3.22
C SER A 344 0.32 -19.19 3.04
N LEU A 345 -0.40 -18.89 4.13
CA LEU A 345 -1.64 -18.12 4.05
C LEU A 345 -1.43 -16.73 3.42
N THR A 346 -0.41 -16.01 3.88
CA THR A 346 -0.12 -14.65 3.41
C THR A 346 0.31 -14.66 1.95
N GLU A 347 1.15 -15.63 1.56
CA GLU A 347 1.58 -15.83 0.18
C GLU A 347 0.40 -16.14 -0.74
N THR A 348 -0.42 -17.16 -0.42
CA THR A 348 -1.57 -17.54 -1.24
C THR A 348 -2.59 -16.41 -1.38
N LEU A 349 -2.86 -15.64 -0.32
CA LEU A 349 -3.73 -14.45 -0.42
C LEU A 349 -3.17 -13.42 -1.40
N HIS A 350 -1.87 -13.16 -1.32
CA HIS A 350 -1.21 -12.18 -2.18
C HIS A 350 -1.11 -12.63 -3.64
N GLU A 351 -0.86 -13.91 -3.89
CA GLU A 351 -0.91 -14.53 -5.23
C GLU A 351 -2.30 -14.37 -5.86
N GLU A 352 -3.36 -14.52 -5.07
CA GLU A 352 -4.74 -14.27 -5.49
C GLU A 352 -5.09 -12.79 -5.61
N GLY A 353 -4.16 -11.87 -5.28
CA GLY A 353 -4.39 -10.43 -5.31
C GLY A 353 -5.25 -9.89 -4.16
N ILE A 354 -5.53 -10.72 -3.16
CA ILE A 354 -6.30 -10.33 -1.97
C ILE A 354 -5.34 -9.74 -0.95
N ASN A 355 -5.59 -8.48 -0.56
CA ASN A 355 -4.80 -7.87 0.49
C ASN A 355 -5.16 -8.46 1.86
N ILE A 356 -4.15 -8.73 2.71
CA ILE A 356 -4.33 -9.23 4.07
C ILE A 356 -5.27 -8.36 4.93
N ARG A 357 -5.48 -7.08 4.57
CA ARG A 357 -6.46 -6.18 5.21
C ARG A 357 -7.89 -6.75 5.24
N TYR A 358 -8.26 -7.60 4.28
CA TYR A 358 -9.59 -8.22 4.21
C TYR A 358 -9.76 -9.44 5.13
N ILE A 359 -8.72 -9.86 5.87
CA ILE A 359 -8.76 -11.06 6.70
C ILE A 359 -9.87 -11.06 7.76
N GLY A 360 -10.26 -9.88 8.26
CA GLY A 360 -11.39 -9.74 9.18
C GLY A 360 -12.72 -10.11 8.53
N TYR A 361 -12.94 -9.69 7.27
CA TYR A 361 -14.13 -10.06 6.51
C TYR A 361 -14.11 -11.55 6.14
N MET A 362 -12.95 -12.09 5.77
CA MET A 362 -12.79 -13.52 5.48
C MET A 362 -13.10 -14.39 6.70
N ALA A 363 -12.57 -14.02 7.88
CA ALA A 363 -12.88 -14.69 9.14
C ALA A 363 -14.37 -14.63 9.48
N HIS A 364 -15.02 -13.50 9.21
CA HIS A 364 -16.47 -13.35 9.41
C HIS A 364 -17.28 -14.31 8.51
N LEU A 365 -16.92 -14.44 7.23
CA LEU A 365 -17.57 -15.38 6.33
C LEU A 365 -17.35 -16.84 6.75
N CYS A 366 -16.13 -17.19 7.18
CA CYS A 366 -15.83 -18.54 7.67
C CYS A 366 -16.56 -18.88 8.97
N LYS A 367 -16.83 -17.90 9.85
CA LYS A 367 -17.52 -18.14 11.14
C LYS A 367 -18.86 -18.88 10.98
N ALA A 368 -19.56 -18.67 9.87
CA ALA A 368 -20.84 -19.31 9.58
C ALA A 368 -20.71 -20.75 9.02
N MET A 369 -19.51 -21.22 8.70
CA MET A 369 -19.26 -22.45 7.97
C MET A 369 -18.60 -23.52 8.87
N GLU A 370 -19.30 -24.62 9.15
CA GLU A 370 -18.82 -25.69 10.04
C GLU A 370 -17.48 -26.33 9.57
N LYS A 371 -17.30 -26.47 8.26
CA LYS A 371 -16.08 -27.07 7.65
C LYS A 371 -14.85 -26.17 7.68
N SER A 372 -14.97 -24.93 8.12
CA SER A 372 -13.89 -23.92 8.04
C SER A 372 -13.11 -23.71 9.34
N CYS A 373 -13.35 -24.52 10.37
CA CYS A 373 -12.80 -24.31 11.73
C CYS A 373 -11.28 -24.05 11.75
N PHE A 374 -10.49 -24.83 11.00
CA PHE A 374 -9.04 -24.64 10.91
C PHE A 374 -8.66 -23.29 10.27
N ILE A 375 -9.24 -22.98 9.11
CA ILE A 375 -8.98 -21.73 8.37
C ILE A 375 -9.40 -20.52 9.21
N PHE A 376 -10.54 -20.60 9.89
CA PHE A 376 -11.01 -19.57 10.80
C PHE A 376 -10.00 -19.32 11.94
N ILE A 377 -9.51 -20.38 12.60
CA ILE A 377 -8.49 -20.26 13.65
C ILE A 377 -7.22 -19.60 13.09
N LEU A 378 -6.78 -20.01 11.90
CA LEU A 378 -5.60 -19.45 11.24
C LEU A 378 -5.77 -17.94 10.98
N PHE A 379 -6.92 -17.51 10.48
CA PHE A 379 -7.24 -16.09 10.30
C PHE A 379 -7.22 -15.30 11.61
N ILE A 380 -7.81 -15.85 12.68
CA ILE A 380 -7.80 -15.21 14.01
C ILE A 380 -6.38 -15.07 14.54
N MET A 381 -5.59 -16.15 14.46
CA MET A 381 -4.20 -16.16 14.92
C MET A 381 -3.35 -15.14 14.14
N GLU A 382 -3.52 -15.04 12.82
CA GLU A 382 -2.82 -14.07 11.99
C GLU A 382 -3.17 -12.62 12.39
N MET A 383 -4.45 -12.33 12.64
CA MET A 383 -4.88 -11.01 13.15
C MET A 383 -4.26 -10.67 14.50
N ILE A 384 -4.22 -11.63 15.44
CA ILE A 384 -3.61 -11.44 16.75
C ILE A 384 -2.11 -11.18 16.61
N CYS A 385 -1.39 -12.03 15.86
CA CYS A 385 0.06 -11.90 15.65
C CYS A 385 0.43 -10.54 15.05
N ARG A 386 -0.32 -10.04 14.06
CA ARG A 386 -0.09 -8.71 13.48
C ARG A 386 -0.35 -7.59 14.49
N SER A 387 -1.44 -7.68 15.23
CA SER A 387 -1.76 -6.69 16.27
C SER A 387 -0.67 -6.62 17.35
N VAL A 388 -0.20 -7.79 17.79
CA VAL A 388 0.90 -7.93 18.76
C VAL A 388 2.20 -7.36 18.20
N LYS A 389 2.54 -7.64 16.95
CA LYS A 389 3.70 -7.07 16.26
C LYS A 389 3.66 -5.54 16.25
N HIS A 390 2.51 -4.93 15.96
CA HIS A 390 2.35 -3.47 15.99
C HIS A 390 2.61 -2.88 17.37
N ILE A 391 2.01 -3.47 18.41
CA ILE A 391 2.20 -3.02 19.81
C ILE A 391 3.67 -3.20 20.22
N PHE A 392 4.26 -4.35 19.94
CA PHE A 392 5.63 -4.68 20.31
C PHE A 392 6.63 -3.72 19.68
N ARG A 393 6.47 -3.42 18.38
CA ARG A 393 7.31 -2.46 17.67
C ARG A 393 7.22 -1.07 18.28
N TYR A 394 6.02 -0.60 18.61
CA TYR A 394 5.85 0.68 19.29
C TYR A 394 6.59 0.72 20.62
N LEU A 395 6.44 -0.33 21.46
CA LEU A 395 7.13 -0.40 22.76
C LEU A 395 8.65 -0.42 22.61
N LEU A 396 9.20 -1.11 21.61
CA LEU A 396 10.64 -1.12 21.32
C LEU A 396 11.19 0.29 21.02
N THR A 397 10.42 1.15 20.34
CA THR A 397 10.87 2.54 20.07
C THR A 397 10.86 3.44 21.31
N LYS A 398 10.20 3.04 22.40
CA LYS A 398 10.05 3.86 23.62
C LYS A 398 11.01 3.51 24.74
N ILE A 399 11.71 2.38 24.62
CA ILE A 399 12.58 1.88 25.67
C ILE A 399 14.04 2.24 25.43
N GLU A 400 14.78 2.47 26.51
CA GLU A 400 16.24 2.57 26.45
C GLU A 400 16.83 1.23 26.00
N LYS A 401 17.83 1.26 25.11
CA LYS A 401 18.43 0.06 24.47
C LYS A 401 18.98 -0.96 25.48
N THR A 402 19.43 -0.50 26.64
CA THR A 402 19.97 -1.34 27.72
C THR A 402 18.89 -2.23 28.35
N GLN A 403 17.62 -1.83 28.25
CA GLN A 403 16.49 -2.53 28.86
C GLN A 403 15.73 -3.42 27.86
N THR A 404 16.13 -3.42 26.59
CA THR A 404 15.45 -4.15 25.52
C THR A 404 15.32 -5.65 25.81
N PRO A 405 16.36 -6.39 26.26
CA PRO A 405 16.21 -7.82 26.55
C PRO A 405 15.14 -8.10 27.62
N CYS A 406 15.10 -7.29 28.68
CA CYS A 406 14.11 -7.40 29.75
C CYS A 406 12.70 -7.11 29.25
N MET A 407 12.52 -6.11 28.38
CA MET A 407 11.23 -5.79 27.78
C MET A 407 10.75 -6.89 26.85
N ILE A 408 11.63 -7.46 26.02
CA ILE A 408 11.30 -8.58 25.14
C ILE A 408 10.79 -9.77 25.98
N ALA A 409 11.54 -10.17 27.00
CA ALA A 409 11.14 -11.26 27.89
C ALA A 409 9.81 -10.98 28.60
N TYR A 410 9.63 -9.76 29.13
CA TYR A 410 8.41 -9.36 29.80
C TYR A 410 7.20 -9.36 28.85
N PHE A 411 7.36 -8.81 27.65
CA PHE A 411 6.32 -8.76 26.64
C PHE A 411 5.86 -10.16 26.21
N ILE A 412 6.81 -11.06 25.94
CA ILE A 412 6.50 -12.45 25.55
C ILE A 412 5.80 -13.19 26.70
N ASN A 413 6.26 -13.00 27.95
CA ASN A 413 5.60 -13.58 29.11
C ASN A 413 4.18 -13.05 29.30
N CYS A 414 3.93 -11.76 29.03
CA CYS A 414 2.58 -11.19 29.02
C CYS A 414 1.71 -11.77 27.90
N PHE A 415 2.30 -11.99 26.72
CA PHE A 415 1.55 -12.47 25.56
C PHE A 415 1.20 -13.96 25.64
N LEU A 416 2.17 -14.82 25.97
CA LEU A 416 2.01 -16.28 26.00
C LEU A 416 1.64 -16.83 27.38
N GLY A 417 1.97 -16.10 28.45
CA GLY A 417 1.88 -16.56 29.83
C GLY A 417 1.08 -15.63 30.74
N SER A 418 0.10 -14.91 30.20
CA SER A 418 -0.73 -13.96 30.96
C SER A 418 -1.32 -14.56 32.25
N ASN A 419 -1.69 -15.84 32.22
CA ASN A 419 -2.20 -16.60 33.37
C ASN A 419 -1.19 -16.72 34.53
N LEU A 420 0.12 -16.61 34.24
CA LEU A 420 1.19 -16.70 35.22
C LEU A 420 1.49 -15.36 35.92
N LYS A 421 0.72 -14.30 35.65
CA LYS A 421 0.88 -12.95 36.23
C LYS A 421 2.33 -12.46 36.16
N PRO A 422 2.89 -12.32 34.94
CA PRO A 422 4.30 -12.00 34.76
C PRO A 422 4.66 -10.64 35.39
N LYS A 423 5.87 -10.58 35.97
CA LYS A 423 6.43 -9.37 36.60
C LYS A 423 7.58 -8.84 35.76
N LEU A 424 7.66 -7.51 35.62
CA LEU A 424 8.78 -6.87 34.96
C LEU A 424 10.00 -6.91 35.89
N LEU A 425 11.02 -7.66 35.49
CA LEU A 425 12.30 -7.74 36.20
C LEU A 425 13.31 -6.81 35.50
N LEU A 426 13.66 -5.71 36.16
CA LEU A 426 14.71 -4.81 35.70
C LEU A 426 16.06 -5.20 36.33
N PRO A 427 17.18 -4.96 35.63
CA PRO A 427 18.51 -5.14 36.21
C PRO A 427 18.69 -4.31 37.50
N VAL A 428 19.55 -4.78 38.40
CA VAL A 428 19.86 -4.09 39.66
C VAL A 428 20.48 -2.72 39.35
N GLY A 429 19.93 -1.65 39.94
CA GLY A 429 20.39 -0.26 39.73
C GLY A 429 19.60 0.56 38.71
N THR A 430 18.70 -0.05 37.93
CA THR A 430 17.82 0.68 36.99
C THR A 430 16.62 1.29 37.72
N LYS A 431 16.49 2.62 37.72
CA LYS A 431 15.29 3.30 38.26
C LYS A 431 14.07 2.93 37.43
N ASN A 432 13.02 2.47 38.10
CA ASN A 432 11.76 2.08 37.47
C ASN A 432 10.99 3.36 37.03
N LYS A 433 11.37 3.97 35.90
CA LYS A 433 10.72 5.17 35.35
C LYS A 433 9.29 4.89 34.85
N TYR A 434 8.93 3.61 34.68
CA TYR A 434 7.68 3.16 34.06
C TYR A 434 6.63 2.65 35.06
N SER A 435 6.92 2.68 36.37
CA SER A 435 6.00 2.18 37.41
C SER A 435 4.75 3.05 37.66
N LYS A 436 4.66 4.22 37.02
CA LYS A 436 3.45 5.05 36.97
C LYS A 436 2.76 4.93 35.62
N ALA A 437 2.55 3.71 35.12
CA ALA A 437 1.51 3.53 34.11
C ALA A 437 0.16 3.76 34.80
N LYS A 438 -0.36 5.00 34.71
CA LYS A 438 -1.82 5.21 34.72
C LYS A 438 -2.39 4.10 33.85
N GLN A 439 -3.42 3.39 34.33
CA GLN A 439 -4.26 2.56 33.47
C GLN A 439 -4.43 3.34 32.17
N ILE A 440 -3.81 2.86 31.10
CA ILE A 440 -4.10 3.36 29.77
C ILE A 440 -5.53 2.91 29.60
N LYS A 441 -6.49 3.80 29.92
CA LYS A 441 -7.84 3.68 29.42
C LYS A 441 -7.62 3.42 27.95
N SER A 442 -8.04 2.25 27.48
CA SER A 442 -8.12 1.94 26.07
C SER A 442 -8.74 3.17 25.42
N THR A 443 -7.92 4.03 24.82
CA THR A 443 -8.42 5.03 23.90
C THR A 443 -8.99 4.16 22.79
N PRO A 444 -10.31 4.11 22.59
CA PRO A 444 -10.79 3.61 21.34
C PRO A 444 -10.13 4.53 20.31
N TYR A 445 -9.49 3.95 19.31
CA TYR A 445 -9.26 4.69 18.08
C TYR A 445 -10.63 5.25 17.67
N GLN A 446 -10.84 6.55 17.92
CA GLN A 446 -11.95 7.33 17.39
C GLN A 446 -11.47 8.08 16.14
#